data_AF-A0A521MT25-F1
#
_entry.id   AF-A0A521MT25-F1
#
_cell.length_a   1.000
_cell.length_b   1.000
_cell.length_c   1.000
_cell.angle_alpha   90.00
_cell.angle_beta   90.00
_cell.angle_gamma   90.00
#
_symmetry.space_group_name_H-M   'P 1'
#
loop_
_entity.id
_entity.type
_entity.pdbx_description
1 polymer ?
#
loop_
_entity_poly.entity_id
_entity_poly.type
_entity_poly.pdbx_seq_one_letter_code
_entity_poly.pdbx_strand_id
1 'polypeptide(L)' 'MSDSTPTDFNGEKHEEIFVGNQHVANVRKAPGHEGAFVIEAVDGTVLHEVEHLHLAEVWVAQHADDIIGRLT' A
#
# COMPACT_ATOMS: atom_id res chain seq x y z
N MET A 1 21.09 3.18 18.09
CA MET A 1 19.75 2.56 18.10
C MET A 1 18.83 3.55 17.40
N SER A 2 18.20 3.30 16.27
CA SER A 2 18.15 2.14 15.38
C SER A 2 18.36 2.68 13.96
N ASP A 3 19.21 2.00 13.21
CA ASP A 3 19.42 2.27 11.80
C ASP A 3 18.21 1.66 11.07
N SER A 4 17.12 2.41 11.00
CA SER A 4 16.01 2.07 10.12
C SER A 4 16.49 2.42 8.72
N THR A 5 17.16 1.47 8.07
CA THR A 5 17.49 1.57 6.66
C THR A 5 16.20 1.92 5.93
N PRO A 6 16.10 3.07 5.23
CA PRO A 6 15.00 3.23 4.31
C PRO A 6 15.19 2.14 3.28
N THR A 7 14.30 1.14 3.27
CA THR A 7 14.26 0.16 2.20
C THR A 7 14.07 0.98 0.94
N ASP A 8 15.14 1.13 0.15
CA ASP A 8 15.10 1.77 -1.15
C ASP A 8 14.16 0.94 -2.02
N PHE A 9 12.87 1.28 -1.98
CA PHE A 9 11.83 0.75 -2.85
C PHE A 9 12.02 1.38 -4.23
N ASN A 10 13.06 0.89 -4.91
CA ASN A 10 13.29 0.83 -6.34
C ASN A 10 12.37 1.70 -7.24
N GLY A 11 12.41 3.03 -7.14
CA GLY A 11 11.96 4.00 -8.15
C GLY A 11 10.50 3.97 -8.62
N GLU A 12 9.68 3.02 -8.16
CA GLU A 12 8.28 2.90 -8.52
C GLU A 12 7.46 3.71 -7.51
N LYS A 13 6.58 4.58 -8.03
CA LYS A 13 5.74 5.48 -7.22
C LYS A 13 5.06 4.67 -6.10
N HIS A 14 5.47 4.94 -4.86
CA HIS A 14 5.01 4.27 -3.65
C HIS A 14 4.29 5.30 -2.78
N GLU A 15 3.04 5.01 -2.42
CA GLU A 15 2.20 5.87 -1.60
C GLU A 15 1.78 5.11 -0.35
N GLU A 16 2.12 5.66 0.82
CA GLU A 16 1.69 5.12 2.11
C GLU A 16 0.32 5.69 2.45
N ILE A 17 -0.65 4.82 2.73
CA ILE A 17 -2.02 5.18 3.06
C ILE A 17 -2.22 5.11 4.57
N PHE A 18 -2.63 6.25 5.14
CA PHE A 18 -2.89 6.39 6.57
C PHE A 18 -4.38 6.60 6.84
N VAL A 19 -4.92 5.91 7.84
CA VAL A 19 -6.26 6.16 8.40
C VAL A 19 -6.07 6.67 9.83
N GLY A 20 -6.39 7.94 10.05
CA GLY A 20 -5.99 8.63 11.28
C GLY A 20 -4.47 8.68 11.43
N ASN A 21 -3.95 8.10 12.52
CA ASN A 21 -2.49 7.99 12.76
C ASN A 21 -1.93 6.59 12.46
N GLN A 22 -2.74 5.68 11.91
CA GLN A 22 -2.35 4.31 11.63
C GLN A 22 -1.97 4.15 10.16
N HIS A 23 -0.77 3.63 9.90
CA HIS A 23 -0.39 3.16 8.57
C HIS A 23 -1.17 1.86 8.29
N VAL A 24 -1.99 1.87 7.23
CA VAL A 24 -2.86 0.74 6.89
C VAL A 24 -2.38 -0.03 5.67
N ALA A 25 -1.91 0.64 4.62
CA ALA A 25 -1.52 -0.01 3.38
C ALA A 25 -0.54 0.83 2.58
N ASN A 26 0.20 0.17 1.70
CA ASN A 26 1.01 0.79 0.67
C ASN A 26 0.33 0.62 -0.69
N VAL A 27 0.41 1.63 -1.55
CA VAL A 27 0.03 1.52 -2.96
C VAL A 27 1.27 1.75 -3.80
N ARG A 28 1.62 0.78 -4.65
CA ARG A 28 2.74 0.90 -5.58
C ARG A 28 2.32 0.58 -7.00
N LYS A 29 3.05 1.10 -7.99
CA LYS A 29 2.85 0.67 -9.38
C LYS A 29 3.31 -0.79 -9.55
N ALA A 30 2.58 -1.57 -10.34
CA ALA A 30 2.98 -2.93 -10.65
C ALA A 30 4.16 -2.92 -11.65
N PRO A 31 5.23 -3.71 -11.40
CA PRO A 31 6.36 -3.78 -12.31
C PRO A 31 5.95 -4.44 -13.62
N GLY A 32 6.34 -3.84 -14.75
CA GLY A 32 6.11 -4.40 -16.08
C GLY A 32 4.68 -4.25 -16.64
N HIS A 33 3.74 -3.66 -15.90
CA HIS A 33 2.41 -3.33 -16.39
C HIS A 33 2.23 -1.81 -16.57
N GLU A 34 1.82 -1.39 -17.77
CA GLU A 34 1.36 -0.01 -17.97
C GLU A 34 0.00 0.17 -17.29
N GLY A 35 0.03 0.67 -16.05
CA GLY A 35 -1.14 1.27 -15.40
C GLY A 35 -1.63 0.57 -14.15
N ALA A 36 -1.27 -0.68 -13.89
CA ALA A 36 -1.74 -1.38 -12.68
C ALA A 36 -1.04 -0.87 -11.41
N PHE A 37 -1.79 -0.83 -10.32
CA PHE A 37 -1.38 -0.49 -8.97
C PHE A 37 -1.68 -1.66 -8.03
N VAL A 38 -0.68 -2.00 -7.22
CA VAL A 38 -0.74 -3.04 -6.21
C VAL A 38 -0.97 -2.36 -4.86
N ILE A 39 -1.95 -2.88 -4.12
CA ILE A 39 -2.23 -2.51 -2.74
C ILE A 39 -1.60 -3.58 -1.86
N GLU A 40 -0.71 -3.18 -0.95
CA GLU A 40 0.03 -4.07 -0.07
C GLU A 40 -0.23 -3.70 1.38
N ALA A 41 -0.26 -4.70 2.25
CA ALA A 41 -0.21 -4.48 3.68
C ALA A 41 1.18 -3.97 4.11
N VAL A 42 1.28 -3.49 5.34
CA VAL A 42 2.53 -2.96 5.91
C VAL A 42 3.63 -4.04 5.97
N ASP A 43 3.27 -5.32 6.02
CA ASP A 43 4.19 -6.45 6.00
C ASP A 43 4.65 -6.88 4.59
N GLY A 44 4.18 -6.20 3.53
CA GLY A 44 4.47 -6.51 2.14
C GLY A 44 3.53 -7.54 1.50
N THR A 45 2.50 -8.02 2.21
CA THR A 45 1.49 -8.92 1.64
C THR A 45 0.64 -8.17 0.62
N VAL A 46 0.54 -8.69 -0.60
CA VAL A 46 -0.38 -8.15 -1.61
C VAL A 46 -1.82 -8.40 -1.20
N LEU A 47 -2.59 -7.31 -1.07
CA LEU A 47 -4.01 -7.34 -0.71
C LEU A 47 -4.91 -7.32 -1.95
N HIS A 48 -4.55 -6.48 -2.94
CA HIS A 48 -5.35 -6.31 -4.15
C HIS A 48 -4.55 -5.66 -5.28
N GLU A 49 -5.04 -5.77 -6.51
CA GLU A 49 -4.49 -5.11 -7.69
C GLU A 49 -5.60 -4.42 -8.47
N VAL A 50 -5.35 -3.19 -8.92
CA VAL A 50 -6.32 -2.37 -9.64
C VAL A 50 -5.65 -1.62 -10.79
N GLU A 51 -6.41 -1.23 -11.81
CA GLU A 51 -5.86 -0.61 -13.02
C GLU A 51 -5.57 0.89 -12.87
N HIS A 52 -5.97 1.52 -11.76
CA HIS A 52 -5.83 2.97 -11.53
C HIS A 52 -5.57 3.32 -10.05
N LEU A 53 -4.74 4.34 -9.80
CA LEU A 53 -4.42 4.81 -8.46
C LEU A 53 -5.66 5.22 -7.66
N HIS A 54 -6.60 5.94 -8.30
CA HIS A 54 -7.83 6.36 -7.61
C HIS A 54 -8.69 5.16 -7.17
N LEU A 55 -8.71 4.09 -7.97
CA LEU A 55 -9.39 2.85 -7.56
C LEU A 55 -8.68 2.18 -6.39
N ALA A 56 -7.35 2.31 -6.28
CA ALA A 56 -6.59 1.78 -5.16
C ALA A 56 -6.93 2.53 -3.87
N GLU A 57 -6.95 3.87 -3.92
CA GLU A 57 -7.36 4.72 -2.81
C GLU A 57 -8.78 4.39 -2.34
N VAL A 58 -9.74 4.28 -3.26
CA VAL A 58 -11.14 3.93 -2.96
C VAL A 58 -11.21 2.54 -2.34
N TRP A 59 -10.48 1.56 -2.88
CA TRP A 59 -10.48 0.21 -2.33
C TRP A 59 -9.95 0.18 -0.89
N VAL A 60 -8.82 0.87 -0.61
CA VAL A 60 -8.27 0.97 0.75
C VAL A 60 -9.29 1.62 1.69
N ALA A 61 -9.93 2.71 1.27
CA ALA A 61 -10.94 3.38 2.09
C ALA A 61 -12.14 2.46 2.40
N GLN A 62 -12.56 1.62 1.45
CA GLN A 62 -13.67 0.69 1.62
C GLN A 62 -13.34 -0.51 2.51
N HIS A 63 -12.06 -0.89 2.61
CA HIS A 63 -11.60 -2.07 3.35
C HIS A 63 -10.72 -1.70 4.56
N ALA A 64 -10.70 -0.43 4.97
CA ALA A 64 -9.84 0.08 6.02
C ALA A 64 -10.00 -0.68 7.35
N ASP A 65 -11.24 -0.96 7.75
CA ASP A 65 -11.53 -1.68 9.00
C ASP A 65 -10.96 -3.11 8.97
N ASP A 66 -11.10 -3.81 7.84
CA ASP A 66 -10.58 -5.18 7.66
C ASP A 66 -9.05 -5.20 7.65
N ILE A 67 -8.42 -4.17 7.07
CA ILE A 67 -6.96 -4.03 7.04
C ILE A 67 -6.45 -3.74 8.45
N ILE A 68 -7.08 -2.82 9.17
CA ILE A 68 -6.71 -2.49 10.56
C ILE A 68 -6.88 -3.70 11.47
N GLY A 69 -7.97 -4.46 11.33
CA GLY A 69 -8.21 -5.68 12.13
C GLY A 69 -7.18 -6.79 11.93
N ARG A 70 -6.41 -6.77 10.83
CA ARG A 70 -5.29 -7.70 10.60
C ARG A 70 -3.97 -7.26 11.25
N LEU A 71 -3.85 -5.99 11.62
CA LEU A 71 -2.63 -5.41 12.21
C LEU A 71 -2.60 -5.55 13.74
N THR A 72 -3.72 -5.89 14.37
CA THR A 72 -3.90 -6.07 15.84
C THR A 72 -3.89 -7.54 16.23
#